data_AF-A0A1Q8AS72-F1
#
_entry.id   AF-A0A1Q8AS72-F1
#
_cell.length_a   1.000
_cell.length_b   1.000
_cell.length_c   1.000
_cell.angle_alpha   90.00
_cell.angle_beta   90.00
_cell.angle_gamma   90.00
#
_symmetry.space_group_name_H-M   'P 1'
#
loop_
_entity.id
_entity.type
_entity.pdbx_description
1 polymer ?
#
loop_
_entity_poly.entity_id
_entity_poly.type
_entity_poly.pdbx_seq_one_letter_code
_entity_poly.pdbx_strand_id
1 'polypeptide(L)' 'MQLDIRLSRQDQEQVLKAGKAERHRLVHHRASWVTFRIRPEEDIEAAKDLIRLAYDNANKMIAGTHIEAGPKE' A
#
# COMPACT_ATOMS: atom_id res chain seq x y z
N MET A 1 -9.60 14.67 -3.61
CA MET A 1 -9.84 13.25 -3.96
C MET A 1 -9.32 12.36 -2.84
N GLN A 2 -9.89 11.18 -2.59
CA GLN A 2 -9.37 10.22 -1.61
C GLN A 2 -8.92 8.93 -2.32
N LEU A 3 -7.79 8.37 -1.88
CA LEU A 3 -7.26 7.09 -2.34
C LEU A 3 -7.09 6.16 -1.14
N ASP A 4 -7.76 5.00 -1.19
CA ASP A 4 -7.53 3.93 -0.23
C ASP A 4 -6.58 2.90 -0.86
N ILE A 5 -5.43 2.69 -0.22
CA ILE A 5 -4.30 1.98 -0.82
C ILE A 5 -3.82 0.90 0.14
N ARG A 6 -3.61 -0.31 -0.39
CA ARG A 6 -3.01 -1.42 0.34
C ARG A 6 -1.49 -1.42 0.14
N LEU A 7 -0.76 -1.41 1.24
CA LEU A 7 0.70 -1.43 1.26
C LEU A 7 1.22 -2.71 1.92
N SER A 8 2.53 -2.90 1.91
CA SER A 8 3.17 -3.84 2.84
C SER A 8 3.00 -3.31 4.28
N ARG A 9 3.11 -4.19 5.29
CA ARG A 9 3.04 -3.74 6.69
C ARG A 9 4.15 -2.74 7.02
N GLN A 10 5.36 -3.00 6.53
CA GLN A 10 6.52 -2.13 6.74
C GLN A 10 6.31 -0.76 6.10
N ASP A 11 5.80 -0.70 4.87
CA ASP A 11 5.54 0.56 4.19
C ASP A 11 4.38 1.32 4.85
N GLN A 12 3.33 0.62 5.30
CA GLN A 12 2.26 1.21 6.08
C GLN A 12 2.81 1.91 7.33
N GLU A 13 3.65 1.23 8.13
CA GLU A 13 4.23 1.81 9.35
C GLU A 13 5.09 3.05 9.03
N GLN A 14 5.87 3.01 7.95
CA GLN A 14 6.70 4.14 7.52
C GLN A 14 5.86 5.35 7.08
N VAL A 15 4.85 5.16 6.22
CA VAL A 15 4.04 6.27 5.72
C VAL A 15 3.16 6.89 6.81
N LEU A 16 2.66 6.08 7.75
CA LEU A 16 1.93 6.58 8.91
C LEU A 16 2.85 7.38 9.84
N LYS A 17 4.06 6.88 10.12
CA LYS A 17 5.06 7.58 10.96
C LYS A 17 5.48 8.91 10.34
N ALA A 18 5.61 8.96 9.01
CA ALA A 18 5.97 10.18 8.29
C ALA A 18 4.80 11.17 8.15
N GLY A 19 3.59 10.84 8.63
CA GLY A 19 2.41 11.68 8.45
C GLY A 19 1.95 11.80 6.98
N LYS A 20 2.45 10.92 6.10
CA LYS A 20 2.18 10.94 4.67
C LYS A 20 0.83 10.34 4.31
N ALA A 21 0.23 9.54 5.19
CA ALA A 21 -1.10 8.97 4.98
C ALA A 21 -1.82 8.78 6.33
N GLU A 22 -3.14 8.59 6.26
CA GLU A 22 -3.98 8.31 7.42
C GLU A 22 -4.27 6.80 7.52
N ARG A 23 -4.53 6.31 8.74
CA ARG A 23 -4.97 4.93 8.93
C ARG A 23 -6.36 4.75 8.32
N HIS A 24 -6.53 3.72 7.50
CA HIS A 24 -7.84 3.41 6.93
C HIS A 24 -8.85 3.08 8.04
N ARG A 25 -10.02 3.73 8.02
CA ARG A 25 -10.98 3.69 9.14
C ARG A 25 -11.88 2.46 9.16
N LEU A 26 -12.14 1.85 8.00
CA LEU A 26 -13.14 0.79 7.85
C LEU A 26 -12.56 -0.62 7.76
N VAL A 27 -11.24 -0.76 7.62
CA VAL A 27 -10.59 -2.08 7.57
C VAL A 27 -9.82 -2.26 8.88
N HIS A 28 -9.91 -3.44 9.48
CA HIS A 28 -9.23 -3.75 10.73
C HIS A 28 -7.77 -3.26 10.70
N HIS A 29 -7.27 -2.75 11.84
CA HIS A 29 -5.94 -2.11 11.95
C HIS A 29 -4.76 -2.96 11.43
N ARG A 30 -4.97 -4.28 11.23
CA ARG A 30 -3.97 -5.23 10.73
C ARG A 30 -3.96 -5.40 9.20
N ALA A 31 -4.86 -4.77 8.45
CA ALA A 31 -5.06 -5.09 7.05
C ALA A 31 -4.14 -4.33 6.05
N SER A 32 -3.11 -3.64 6.54
CA SER A 32 -2.14 -2.89 5.72
C SER A 32 -2.75 -1.85 4.77
N TRP A 33 -3.94 -1.32 5.08
CA TRP A 33 -4.59 -0.25 4.34
C TRP A 33 -4.28 1.13 4.94
N VAL A 34 -4.09 2.10 4.05
CA VAL A 34 -3.99 3.53 4.38
C VAL A 34 -4.96 4.32 3.51
N THR A 35 -5.32 5.50 3.99
CA THR A 35 -6.09 6.49 3.24
C THR A 35 -5.19 7.69 2.97
N PHE A 36 -5.03 8.05 1.70
CA PHE A 36 -4.35 9.27 1.28
C PHE A 36 -5.38 10.28 0.74
N ARG A 37 -5.26 11.54 1.16
CA ARG A 37 -6.13 12.63 0.70
C ARG A 37 -5.33 13.56 -0.17
N ILE A 38 -5.74 13.70 -1.42
CA ILE A 38 -5.19 14.67 -2.37
C ILE A 38 -6.04 15.95 -2.25
N ARG A 39 -5.40 17.03 -1.84
CA ARG A 39 -6.00 18.36 -1.65
C ARG A 39 -5.45 19.35 -2.68
N PRO A 40 -4.21 19.90 -2.58
CA PRO A 40 -3.60 20.66 -3.66
C PRO A 40 -3.03 19.75 -4.75
N GLU A 41 -2.66 20.37 -5.87
CA GLU A 41 -1.94 19.71 -6.96
C GLU A 41 -0.57 19.18 -6.52
N GLU A 42 0.04 19.80 -5.51
CA GLU A 42 1.30 19.38 -4.89
C GLU A 42 1.24 17.96 -4.29
N ASP A 43 0.06 17.48 -3.92
CA ASP A 43 -0.13 16.13 -3.40
C ASP A 43 -0.03 15.05 -4.49
N ILE A 44 -0.05 15.41 -5.77
CA ILE A 44 -0.07 14.45 -6.88
C ILE A 44 1.22 13.62 -6.91
N GLU A 45 2.38 14.23 -6.65
CA GLU A 45 3.64 13.47 -6.63
C GLU A 45 3.69 12.49 -5.46
N ALA A 46 3.22 12.91 -4.28
CA ALA A 46 3.08 12.01 -3.13
C ALA A 46 2.09 10.86 -3.40
N ALA A 47 1.00 11.13 -4.12
CA ALA A 47 0.06 10.10 -4.53
C ALA A 47 0.71 9.08 -5.49
N LYS A 48 1.49 9.54 -6.47
CA LYS A 48 2.22 8.66 -7.40
C LYS A 48 3.19 7.75 -6.66
N ASP A 49 3.92 8.25 -5.68
CA ASP A 49 4.84 7.46 -4.87
C ASP A 49 4.12 6.38 -4.06
N LEU A 50 2.98 6.71 -3.45
CA LEU A 50 2.17 5.72 -2.73
C LEU A 50 1.61 4.64 -3.66
N ILE A 51 1.21 5.00 -4.88
CA ILE A 51 0.74 4.04 -5.89
C ILE A 51 1.89 3.09 -6.31
N ARG A 52 3.12 3.61 -6.47
CA ARG A 52 4.29 2.78 -6.79
C ARG A 52 4.58 1.77 -5.67
N LEU A 53 4.56 2.20 -4.40
CA LEU A 53 4.73 1.29 -3.26
C LEU A 53 3.67 0.19 -3.23
N ALA A 54 2.42 0.53 -3.52
CA ALA A 54 1.33 -0.44 -3.59
C ALA A 54 1.51 -1.45 -4.72
N TYR A 55 1.94 -0.98 -5.89
CA TYR A 55 2.23 -1.79 -7.06
C TYR A 55 3.38 -2.77 -6.81
N ASP A 56 4.48 -2.29 -6.22
CA ASP A 56 5.62 -3.14 -5.88
C ASP A 56 5.25 -4.20 -4.84
N ASN A 57 4.44 -3.83 -3.84
CA ASN A 57 3.90 -4.78 -2.88
C ASN A 57 3.02 -5.85 -3.56
N ALA A 58 2.16 -5.46 -4.50
CA ALA A 58 1.34 -6.40 -5.26
C ALA A 58 2.19 -7.35 -6.11
N ASN A 59 3.23 -6.85 -6.78
CA ASN A 59 4.14 -7.68 -7.58
C ASN A 59 4.90 -8.71 -6.72
N LYS A 60 5.37 -8.31 -5.54
CA LYS A 60 6.01 -9.25 -4.60
C LYS A 60 5.07 -10.36 -4.16
N MET A 61 3.81 -10.03 -3.90
CA MET A 61 2.79 -11.04 -3.56
C MET A 61 2.54 -12.00 -4.72
N ILE A 62 2.42 -11.51 -5.95
CA ILE A 62 2.23 -12.35 -7.15
C ILE A 62 3.44 -13.25 -7.37
N ALA A 63 4.66 -12.70 -7.30
CA ALA A 63 5.90 -13.46 -7.48
C ALA A 63 6.10 -14.52 -6.38
N GLY A 64 5.80 -14.17 -5.11
CA GLY A 64 5.83 -15.10 -3.98
C GLY A 64 4.75 -16.20 -4.06
N THR A 65 3.66 -15.97 -4.78
CA THR A 65 2.62 -16.99 -5.01
C THR A 65 3.06 -18.02 -6.07
N HIS A 66 4.02 -17.69 -6.93
CA HIS A 66 4.49 -18.59 -8.00
C HIS A 66 5.54 -19.61 -7.53
N ILE A 67 6.18 -19.40 -6.37
CA ILE A 67 7.24 -20.28 -5.84
C ILE A 67 6.72 -21.43 -4.94
N GLU A 68 5.42 -21.48 -4.62
CA GLU A 68 4.82 -22.58 -3.85
C GLU A 68 4.11 -23.64 -4.71
N ALA A 69 4.06 -23.48 -6.04
CA ALA A 69 3.61 -24.52 -6.95
C ALA A 69 4.76 -25.50 -7.27
N GLY A 70 5.26 -26.18 -6.25
CA GLY A 70 6.10 -27.37 -6.43
C GLY A 70 5.30 -28.46 -7.16
N PRO A 71 5.95 -29.31 -7.98
CA PRO A 71 5.25 -30.22 -8.87
C PRO A 71 4.41 -31.20 -8.06
N LYS A 72 3.13 -31.33 -8.43
CA LYS A 72 2.34 -32.49 -8.05
C LYS A 72 2.70 -33.61 -9.01
N GLU A 73 3.52 -34.53 -8.49
CA GLU A 73 3.77 -35.91 -8.94
C GLU A 73 4.35 -36.11 -10.34
#